data_AF-A1SKY8-F1
#
_entry.id   AF-A1SKY8-F1
#
_cell.length_a   1.000
_cell.length_b   1.000
_cell.length_c   1.000
_cell.angle_alpha   90.00
_cell.angle_beta   90.00
_cell.angle_gamma   90.00
#
_symmetry.space_group_name_H-M   'P 1'
#
loop_
_entity.id
_entity.type
_entity.pdbx_description
1 polymer ?
#
loop_
_entity_poly.entity_id
_entity_poly.type
_entity_poly.pdbx_seq_one_letter_code
_entity_poly.pdbx_strand_id
1 'polypeptide(L)'
;MLTFGSRRPFHARIDLPPTRAEIPDAVETLLEPARAHGVGQAVFVIYSDDERLAAAVSRALCRSFTDVGVQVIWSLRADGSRWYPAHGSNPGVPVWGVPYDLSAHPFLAQAVLDGRVLHGSREELRHTLDADVERTSRVVAALAELAGAPQPRAEESVWARDLVVRHTGAGSAPEDAEVARLLRGLLDIEVRDAAWSPLERVSAHEHVRFWTDVVRRTPVPLLAAPAALLAFAAWQAGHGALAWCALDRSAEADEDYSLAALVAQALERAVPPEAWQERACG
;
A
#
# COMPACT_ATOMS: atom_id res chain seq x y z
N MET A 1 8.74 13.55 6.14
CA MET A 1 10.16 13.91 6.32
C MET A 1 11.01 13.13 5.34
N LEU A 2 11.90 13.82 4.63
CA LEU A 2 12.93 13.22 3.78
C LEU A 2 14.29 13.54 4.42
N THR A 3 15.20 12.57 4.46
CA THR A 3 16.53 12.74 5.10
C THR A 3 17.65 12.52 4.10
N PHE A 4 18.75 13.25 4.26
CA PHE A 4 19.92 13.23 3.39
C PHE A 4 21.21 13.28 4.21
N GLY A 5 22.34 12.93 3.59
CA GLY A 5 23.66 13.04 4.19
C GLY A 5 23.98 12.00 5.28
N SER A 6 23.20 10.92 5.40
CA SER A 6 23.49 9.78 6.28
C SER A 6 23.94 8.55 5.48
N ARG A 7 24.58 7.58 6.17
CA ARG A 7 24.91 6.26 5.59
C ARG A 7 23.67 5.45 5.19
N ARG A 8 22.53 5.74 5.80
CA ARG A 8 21.22 5.13 5.53
C ARG A 8 20.16 6.23 5.55
N PRO A 9 19.90 6.91 4.42
CA PRO A 9 18.80 7.86 4.33
C PRO A 9 17.47 7.11 4.47
N PHE A 10 16.52 7.72 5.15
CA PHE A 10 15.18 7.17 5.33
C PHE A 10 14.12 8.25 5.10
N HIS A 11 12.93 7.81 4.72
CA HIS A 11 11.76 8.65 4.61
C HIS A 11 10.78 8.26 5.72
N ALA A 12 10.24 9.24 6.43
CA ALA A 12 9.26 9.01 7.49
C ALA A 12 8.01 9.83 7.23
N ARG A 13 6.85 9.21 7.49
CA ARG A 13 5.54 9.83 7.42
C ARG A 13 4.82 9.54 8.73
N ILE A 14 4.28 10.59 9.32
CA ILE A 14 3.40 10.52 10.47
C ILE A 14 2.17 11.36 10.15
N ASP A 15 1.07 11.08 10.82
CA ASP A 15 -0.10 11.95 10.77
C ASP A 15 0.20 13.28 11.48
N LEU A 16 -0.48 14.33 11.02
CA LEU A 16 -0.38 15.62 11.69
C LEU A 16 -1.03 15.53 13.07
N PRO A 17 -0.39 16.09 14.11
CA PRO A 17 -0.98 16.10 15.44
C PRO A 17 -2.30 16.88 15.40
N PRO A 18 -3.40 16.33 15.93
CA PRO A 18 -4.72 16.95 15.87
C PRO A 18 -4.78 18.23 16.70
N THR A 19 -3.90 18.37 17.70
CA THR A 19 -3.79 19.58 18.52
C THR A 19 -2.35 20.08 18.65
N ARG A 20 -2.20 21.35 19.01
CA ARG A 20 -0.88 21.95 19.27
C ARG A 20 -0.15 21.33 20.46
N ALA A 21 -0.89 20.75 21.41
CA ALA A 21 -0.32 20.13 22.60
C ALA A 21 0.47 18.86 22.26
N GLU A 22 0.11 18.17 21.18
CA GLU A 22 0.72 16.91 20.72
C GLU A 22 1.89 17.10 19.75
N ILE A 23 2.20 18.35 19.39
CA ILE A 23 3.34 18.67 18.51
C ILE A 23 4.68 18.11 19.05
N PRO A 24 5.01 18.21 20.35
CA PRO A 24 6.26 17.67 20.87
C PRO A 24 6.41 16.17 20.63
N ASP A 25 5.34 15.39 20.81
CA ASP A 25 5.37 13.93 20.63
C ASP A 25 5.56 13.58 19.15
N ALA A 26 4.86 14.27 18.26
CA ALA A 26 5.02 14.14 16.81
C ALA A 26 6.46 14.49 16.36
N VAL A 27 7.08 15.51 16.97
CA VAL A 27 8.47 15.87 16.71
C VAL A 27 9.42 14.78 17.19
N GLU A 28 9.25 14.27 18.42
CA GLU A 28 10.16 13.25 18.96
C GLU A 28 10.09 11.95 18.14
N THR A 29 8.90 11.58 17.67
CA THR A 29 8.68 10.42 16.78
C THR A 29 9.55 10.48 15.51
N LEU A 30 9.80 11.68 14.98
CA LEU A 30 10.68 11.88 13.82
C LEU A 30 12.14 12.10 14.22
N LEU A 31 12.39 12.69 15.38
CA LEU A 31 13.72 13.06 15.85
C LEU A 31 14.53 11.85 16.34
N GLU A 32 13.88 10.90 17.02
CA GLU A 32 14.50 9.67 17.51
C GLU A 32 15.22 8.88 16.40
N PRO A 33 14.56 8.49 15.29
CA PRO A 33 15.24 7.79 14.19
C PRO A 33 16.27 8.68 13.49
N ALA A 34 16.05 10.00 13.41
CA ALA A 34 17.02 10.92 12.81
C ALA A 34 18.35 10.94 13.58
N ARG A 35 18.29 10.91 14.91
CA ARG A 35 19.47 10.76 15.79
C ARG A 35 20.12 9.40 15.63
N ALA A 36 19.33 8.32 15.67
CA ALA A 36 19.83 6.95 15.56
C ALA A 36 20.58 6.69 14.25
N HIS A 37 20.15 7.34 13.16
CA HIS A 37 20.76 7.19 11.84
C HIS A 37 21.79 8.26 11.48
N GLY A 38 22.08 9.20 12.39
CA GLY A 38 23.08 10.26 12.16
C GLY A 38 22.76 11.11 10.94
N VAL A 39 21.50 11.56 10.83
CA VAL A 39 21.04 12.38 9.70
C VAL A 39 21.73 13.74 9.72
N GLY A 40 22.35 14.14 8.60
CA GLY A 40 22.96 15.46 8.47
C GLY A 40 22.00 16.53 7.96
N GLN A 41 21.01 16.13 7.16
CA GLN A 41 20.10 17.06 6.47
C GLN A 41 18.66 16.52 6.39
N ALA A 42 17.68 17.41 6.48
CA ALA A 42 16.26 17.05 6.41
C ALA A 42 15.42 18.04 5.57
N VAL A 43 14.37 17.52 4.94
CA VAL A 43 13.30 18.28 4.30
C VAL A 43 11.95 17.87 4.88
N PHE A 44 11.11 18.85 5.20
CA PHE A 44 9.77 18.65 5.71
C PHE A 44 8.70 19.08 4.70
N VAL A 45 7.78 18.16 4.43
CA VAL A 45 6.57 18.39 3.65
C VAL A 45 5.40 18.18 4.59
N ILE A 46 4.60 19.22 4.79
CA ILE A 46 3.46 19.22 5.70
C ILE A 46 2.18 19.34 4.89
N TYR A 47 1.34 18.32 4.92
CA TYR A 47 0.09 18.32 4.18
C TYR A 47 -1.05 18.78 5.08
N SER A 48 -1.56 20.00 4.89
CA SER A 48 -2.60 20.57 5.75
C SER A 48 -3.26 21.78 5.11
N ASP A 49 -4.59 21.83 5.19
CA ASP A 49 -5.37 23.03 4.89
C ASP A 49 -5.28 24.07 6.03
N ASP A 50 -5.01 23.63 7.27
CA ASP A 50 -4.77 24.52 8.40
C ASP A 50 -3.33 25.06 8.36
N GLU A 51 -3.20 26.29 7.87
CA GLU A 51 -1.94 27.04 7.80
C GLU A 51 -1.32 27.28 9.19
N ARG A 52 -2.15 27.54 10.21
CA ARG A 52 -1.67 27.89 11.55
C ARG A 52 -1.10 26.67 12.27
N LEU A 53 -1.71 25.51 12.08
CA LEU A 53 -1.20 24.25 12.59
C LEU A 53 0.09 23.85 11.84
N ALA A 54 0.07 23.89 10.50
CA ALA A 54 1.24 23.58 9.68
C ALA A 54 2.46 24.44 10.05
N ALA A 55 2.26 25.75 10.23
CA ALA A 55 3.32 26.66 10.64
C ALA A 55 3.81 26.39 12.07
N ALA A 56 2.95 25.94 12.98
CA ALA A 56 3.36 25.58 14.34
C ALA A 56 4.22 24.31 14.35
N VAL A 57 3.77 23.27 13.64
CA VAL A 57 4.49 21.99 13.47
C VAL A 57 5.84 22.23 12.79
N SER A 58 5.85 22.95 11.67
CA SER A 58 7.07 23.29 10.94
C SER A 58 8.12 23.97 11.82
N ARG A 59 7.71 24.98 12.59
CA ARG A 59 8.62 25.70 13.50
C ARG A 59 9.17 24.80 14.60
N ALA A 60 8.35 23.90 15.14
CA ALA A 60 8.80 22.95 16.15
C ALA A 60 9.83 21.96 15.56
N LEU A 61 9.53 21.36 14.40
CA LEU A 61 10.45 20.48 13.69
C LEU A 61 11.77 21.17 13.35
N CYS A 62 11.72 22.37 12.77
CA CYS A 62 12.93 23.10 12.37
C CYS A 62 13.83 23.40 13.56
N ARG A 63 13.25 23.82 14.70
CA ARG A 63 14.02 24.06 15.92
C ARG A 63 14.64 22.78 16.46
N SER A 64 13.84 21.76 16.74
CA SER A 64 14.34 20.54 17.38
C SER A 64 15.38 19.78 16.54
N PHE A 65 15.27 19.82 15.21
CA PHE A 65 16.26 19.22 14.32
C PHE A 65 17.56 20.04 14.27
N THR A 66 17.45 21.38 14.25
CA THR A 66 18.63 22.25 14.28
C THR A 66 19.37 22.12 15.61
N ASP A 67 18.66 21.97 16.72
CA ASP A 67 19.23 21.80 18.07
C ASP A 67 20.09 20.54 18.20
N VAL A 68 19.84 19.51 17.37
CA VAL A 68 20.64 18.27 17.33
C VAL A 68 21.65 18.25 16.18
N GLY A 69 21.84 19.38 15.51
CA GLY A 69 22.82 19.53 14.42
C GLY A 69 22.35 19.03 13.05
N VAL A 70 21.06 18.74 12.87
CA VAL A 70 20.51 18.39 11.55
C VAL A 70 20.12 19.67 10.81
N GLN A 71 20.70 19.89 9.64
CA GLN A 71 20.35 21.04 8.80
C GLN A 71 19.00 20.81 8.12
N VAL A 72 18.01 21.63 8.44
CA VAL A 72 16.73 21.63 7.70
C VAL A 72 16.87 22.47 6.44
N ILE A 73 16.97 21.80 5.29
CA ILE A 73 17.18 22.45 4.00
C ILE A 73 15.90 23.18 3.57
N TRP A 74 14.75 22.53 3.77
CA TRP A 74 13.47 23.11 3.37
C TRP A 74 12.32 22.62 4.23
N SER A 75 11.34 23.50 4.46
CA SER A 75 10.04 23.15 5.02
C SER A 75 8.92 23.82 4.23
N LEU A 76 8.01 23.01 3.69
CA LEU A 76 6.89 23.48 2.87
C LEU A 76 5.55 22.91 3.36
N ARG A 77 4.48 23.67 3.11
CA ARG A 77 3.09 23.25 3.32
C ARG A 77 2.46 22.96 1.95
N ALA A 78 1.74 21.86 1.84
CA ALA A 78 0.93 21.53 0.67
C ALA A 78 -0.55 21.42 1.06
N ASP A 79 -1.44 21.94 0.22
CA ASP A 79 -2.91 21.89 0.39
C ASP A 79 -3.60 20.92 -0.60
N GLY A 80 -2.80 20.08 -1.28
CA GLY A 80 -3.27 19.19 -2.34
C GLY A 80 -3.27 19.77 -3.77
N SER A 81 -3.14 21.09 -3.92
CA SER A 81 -3.11 21.74 -5.25
C SER A 81 -1.95 22.73 -5.41
N ARG A 82 -1.53 23.33 -4.30
CA ARG A 82 -0.52 24.38 -4.21
C ARG A 82 0.37 24.12 -3.02
N TRP A 83 1.63 24.51 -3.17
CA TRP A 83 2.58 24.51 -2.07
C TRP A 83 2.98 25.93 -1.69
N TYR A 84 3.29 26.07 -0.41
CA TYR A 84 3.61 27.33 0.26
C TYR A 84 4.85 27.10 1.12
N PRO A 85 5.59 28.16 1.51
CA PRO A 85 6.54 28.05 2.60
C PRO A 85 5.77 27.60 3.85
N ALA A 86 6.29 26.64 4.60
CA ALA A 86 5.57 26.12 5.77
C ALA A 86 5.42 27.16 6.88
N HIS A 87 6.31 28.14 6.92
CA HIS A 87 6.23 29.33 7.75
C HIS A 87 7.03 30.47 7.11
N GLY A 88 6.68 31.72 7.44
CA GLY A 88 7.36 32.89 6.91
C GLY A 88 7.17 33.09 5.41
N SER A 89 8.08 33.84 4.80
CA SER A 89 8.13 34.07 3.36
C SER A 89 9.42 33.51 2.78
N ASN A 90 9.37 33.04 1.53
CA ASN A 90 10.55 32.55 0.83
C ASN A 90 10.67 33.29 -0.52
N PRO A 91 11.84 33.86 -0.86
CA PRO A 91 12.02 34.57 -2.12
C PRO A 91 11.62 33.68 -3.32
N GLY A 92 10.80 34.23 -4.23
CA GLY A 92 10.32 33.51 -5.41
C GLY A 92 9.06 32.66 -5.20
N VAL A 93 8.50 32.61 -3.98
CA VAL A 93 7.25 31.90 -3.70
C VAL A 93 6.12 32.91 -3.45
N PRO A 94 5.08 32.97 -4.32
CA PRO A 94 3.96 33.88 -4.12
C PRO A 94 3.16 33.57 -2.86
N VAL A 95 2.52 34.60 -2.28
CA VAL A 95 1.67 34.45 -1.08
C VAL A 95 0.46 33.55 -1.31
N TRP A 96 -0.03 33.45 -2.55
CA TRP A 96 -1.10 32.55 -2.97
C TRP A 96 -0.61 31.15 -3.36
N GLY A 97 0.65 30.81 -3.03
CA GLY A 97 1.24 29.51 -3.28
C GLY A 97 1.61 29.26 -4.74
N VAL A 98 2.47 28.27 -4.94
CA VAL A 98 2.89 27.80 -6.25
C VAL A 98 2.03 26.58 -6.60
N PRO A 99 1.26 26.63 -7.71
CA PRO A 99 0.54 25.45 -8.15
C PRO A 99 1.54 24.35 -8.51
N TYR A 100 1.24 23.13 -8.07
CA TYR A 100 1.96 21.96 -8.54
C TYR A 100 0.94 20.98 -9.08
N ASP A 101 1.27 20.41 -10.23
CA ASP A 101 0.48 19.36 -10.81
C ASP A 101 1.25 18.05 -10.63
N LEU A 102 0.75 17.19 -9.74
CA LEU A 102 1.34 15.87 -9.59
C LEU A 102 1.17 15.07 -10.89
N SER A 103 0.06 15.24 -11.61
CA SER A 103 -0.29 14.45 -12.81
C SER A 103 0.73 14.57 -13.95
N ALA A 104 1.48 15.67 -14.00
CA ALA A 104 2.50 15.93 -15.03
C ALA A 104 3.95 15.65 -14.57
N HIS A 105 4.17 15.17 -13.33
CA HIS A 105 5.51 15.00 -12.80
C HIS A 105 6.25 13.82 -13.48
N PRO A 106 7.54 13.92 -13.84
CA PRO A 106 8.30 12.83 -14.51
C PRO A 106 8.31 11.50 -13.74
N PHE A 107 8.19 11.57 -12.41
CA PHE A 107 8.01 10.39 -11.55
C PHE A 107 6.65 9.68 -11.78
N LEU A 108 5.58 10.43 -12.07
CA LEU A 108 4.29 9.87 -12.45
C LEU A 108 4.29 9.40 -13.91
N ALA A 109 4.98 10.11 -14.80
CA ALA A 109 5.14 9.68 -16.20
C ALA A 109 5.91 8.35 -16.29
N GLN A 110 6.98 8.18 -15.51
CA GLN A 110 7.71 6.91 -15.41
C GLN A 110 6.86 5.81 -14.76
N ALA A 111 6.05 6.14 -13.75
CA ALA A 111 5.11 5.20 -13.16
C ALA A 111 4.06 4.71 -14.18
N VAL A 112 3.51 5.60 -15.01
CA VAL A 112 2.61 5.23 -16.12
C VAL A 112 3.35 4.41 -17.19
N LEU A 113 4.60 4.75 -17.51
CA LEU A 113 5.45 4.01 -18.45
C LEU A 113 5.76 2.59 -17.95
N ASP A 114 5.93 2.43 -16.64
CA ASP A 114 6.12 1.16 -15.94
C ASP A 114 4.79 0.37 -15.75
N GLY A 115 3.66 0.86 -16.30
CA GLY A 115 2.36 0.21 -16.19
C GLY A 115 1.65 0.38 -14.84
N ARG A 116 2.09 1.35 -14.02
CA ARG A 116 1.46 1.71 -12.74
C ARG A 116 0.34 2.70 -13.02
N VAL A 117 -0.91 2.24 -12.87
CA VAL A 117 -2.08 3.13 -12.92
C VAL A 117 -2.10 3.91 -11.61
N LEU A 118 -1.76 5.19 -11.68
CA LEU A 118 -1.89 6.12 -10.58
C LEU A 118 -3.34 6.58 -10.51
N HIS A 119 -4.08 6.02 -9.57
CA HIS A 119 -5.38 6.53 -9.19
C HIS A 119 -5.18 7.86 -8.46
N GLY A 120 -5.87 8.92 -8.91
CA GLY A 120 -5.71 10.30 -8.44
C GLY A 120 -6.12 10.51 -6.99
N SER A 121 -6.78 9.53 -6.38
CA SER A 121 -7.14 9.48 -4.97
C SER A 121 -7.20 8.04 -4.43
N ARG A 122 -7.11 7.87 -3.11
CA ARG A 122 -7.38 6.57 -2.44
C ARG A 122 -8.76 6.04 -2.81
N GLU A 123 -9.72 6.92 -3.02
CA GLU A 123 -11.09 6.56 -3.38
C GLU A 123 -11.17 5.99 -4.81
N GLU A 124 -10.50 6.60 -5.77
CA GLU A 124 -10.39 6.05 -7.13
C GLU A 124 -9.68 4.69 -7.15
N LEU A 125 -8.68 4.50 -6.28
CA LEU A 125 -7.99 3.21 -6.14
C LEU A 125 -8.92 2.16 -5.53
N ARG A 126 -9.70 2.54 -4.51
CA ARG A 126 -10.71 1.68 -3.90
C ARG A 126 -11.75 1.22 -4.92
N HIS A 127 -12.20 2.13 -5.78
CA HIS A 127 -13.14 1.81 -6.87
C HIS A 127 -12.61 0.76 -7.85
N THR A 128 -11.29 0.58 -8.00
CA THR A 128 -10.76 -0.52 -8.82
C THR A 128 -11.05 -1.90 -8.25
N LEU A 129 -11.36 -1.99 -6.95
CA LEU A 129 -11.68 -3.22 -6.24
C LEU A 129 -13.19 -3.42 -6.07
N ASP A 130 -14.00 -2.54 -6.65
CA ASP A 130 -15.46 -2.68 -6.64
C ASP A 130 -15.87 -3.96 -7.38
N ALA A 131 -16.88 -4.63 -6.81
CA ALA A 131 -17.40 -5.87 -7.35
C ALA A 131 -17.94 -5.66 -8.78
N ASP A 132 -17.51 -6.53 -9.69
CA ASP A 132 -18.19 -6.74 -10.96
C ASP A 132 -19.42 -7.61 -10.69
N VAL A 133 -20.58 -6.95 -10.57
CA VAL A 133 -21.84 -7.60 -10.16
C VAL A 133 -22.20 -8.77 -11.07
N GLU A 134 -22.03 -8.62 -12.38
CA GLU A 134 -22.39 -9.66 -13.35
C GLU A 134 -21.47 -10.88 -13.23
N ARG A 135 -20.15 -10.65 -13.15
CA ARG A 135 -19.20 -11.76 -12.98
C ARG A 135 -19.30 -12.41 -11.62
N THR A 136 -19.57 -11.64 -10.57
CA THR A 136 -19.83 -12.17 -9.22
C THR A 136 -21.02 -13.11 -9.24
N SER A 137 -22.12 -12.76 -9.93
CA SER A 137 -23.27 -13.66 -10.09
C SER A 137 -22.90 -14.96 -10.80
N ARG A 138 -22.04 -14.92 -11.83
CA ARG A 138 -21.57 -16.12 -12.54
C ARG A 138 -20.69 -17.00 -11.65
N VAL A 139 -19.79 -16.41 -10.85
CA VAL A 139 -18.99 -17.15 -9.87
C VAL A 139 -19.87 -17.80 -8.80
N VAL A 140 -20.89 -17.09 -8.30
CA VAL A 140 -21.86 -17.65 -7.33
C VAL A 140 -22.63 -18.84 -7.94
N ALA A 141 -23.07 -18.74 -9.19
CA ALA A 141 -23.71 -19.86 -9.88
C ALA A 141 -22.76 -21.05 -10.02
N ALA A 142 -21.51 -20.82 -10.44
CA ALA A 142 -20.52 -21.88 -10.55
C ALA A 142 -20.16 -22.51 -9.19
N LEU A 143 -20.12 -21.72 -8.10
CA LEU A 143 -19.95 -22.23 -6.73
C LEU A 143 -21.09 -23.17 -6.33
N ALA A 144 -22.33 -22.88 -6.72
CA ALA A 144 -23.48 -23.74 -6.42
C ALA A 144 -23.41 -25.10 -7.16
N GLU A 145 -22.85 -25.12 -8.37
CA GLU A 145 -22.67 -26.34 -9.18
C GLU A 145 -21.51 -27.23 -8.71
N LEU A 146 -20.61 -26.72 -7.86
CA LEU A 146 -19.47 -27.47 -7.29
C LEU A 146 -19.89 -28.55 -6.26
N ALA A 147 -21.14 -29.00 -6.29
CA ALA A 147 -21.70 -30.01 -5.40
C ALA A 147 -20.90 -31.33 -5.48
N GLY A 148 -20.42 -31.81 -4.33
CA GLY A 148 -19.63 -33.04 -4.22
C GLY A 148 -18.71 -33.02 -3.00
N ALA A 149 -18.07 -34.16 -2.74
CA ALA A 149 -16.99 -34.21 -1.74
C ALA A 149 -15.85 -33.28 -2.20
N PRO A 150 -15.23 -32.53 -1.28
CA PRO A 150 -13.99 -31.80 -1.59
C PRO A 150 -12.97 -32.77 -2.18
N GLN A 151 -12.25 -32.33 -3.21
CA GLN A 151 -11.11 -33.08 -3.70
C GLN A 151 -10.02 -33.15 -2.61
N PRO A 152 -9.11 -34.13 -2.67
CA PRO A 152 -8.00 -34.21 -1.74
C PRO A 152 -7.22 -32.90 -1.70
N ARG A 153 -6.95 -32.41 -0.50
CA ARG A 153 -6.29 -31.11 -0.27
C ARG A 153 -4.98 -30.95 -1.06
N ALA A 154 -4.19 -32.01 -1.17
CA ALA A 154 -2.94 -32.00 -1.94
C ALA A 154 -3.18 -31.72 -3.43
N GLU A 155 -4.23 -32.31 -4.02
CA GLU A 155 -4.60 -32.08 -5.41
C GLU A 155 -5.12 -30.66 -5.63
N GLU A 156 -5.96 -30.15 -4.71
CA GLU A 156 -6.43 -28.75 -4.79
C GLU A 156 -5.29 -27.75 -4.61
N SER A 157 -4.30 -28.06 -3.77
CA SER A 157 -3.12 -27.20 -3.57
C SER A 157 -2.27 -27.10 -4.84
N VAL A 158 -2.01 -28.23 -5.50
CA VAL A 158 -1.29 -28.27 -6.78
C VAL A 158 -2.09 -27.52 -7.85
N TRP A 159 -3.39 -27.80 -7.95
CA TRP A 159 -4.25 -27.16 -8.94
C TRP A 159 -4.32 -25.64 -8.74
N ALA A 160 -4.49 -25.15 -7.51
CA ALA A 160 -4.55 -23.72 -7.21
C ALA A 160 -3.23 -23.02 -7.54
N ARG A 161 -2.09 -23.64 -7.20
CA ARG A 161 -0.75 -23.15 -7.56
C ARG A 161 -0.60 -23.05 -9.09
N ASP A 162 -0.93 -24.12 -9.80
CA ASP A 162 -0.77 -24.19 -11.26
C ASP A 162 -1.71 -23.20 -11.99
N LEU A 163 -2.93 -23.01 -11.48
CA LEU A 163 -3.86 -21.99 -11.95
C LEU A 163 -3.23 -20.60 -11.89
N VAL A 164 -2.70 -20.23 -10.72
CA VAL A 164 -2.08 -18.92 -10.50
C VAL A 164 -0.87 -18.75 -11.41
N VAL A 165 0.06 -19.72 -11.44
CA VAL A 165 1.27 -19.67 -12.30
C VAL A 165 0.91 -19.50 -13.77
N ARG A 166 -0.08 -20.25 -14.27
CA ARG A 166 -0.49 -20.18 -15.66
C ARG A 166 -1.01 -18.80 -16.03
N HIS A 167 -1.87 -18.22 -15.20
CA HIS A 167 -2.49 -16.92 -15.51
C HIS A 167 -1.55 -15.74 -15.30
N THR A 168 -0.72 -15.77 -14.26
CA THR A 168 0.28 -14.71 -14.05
C THR A 168 1.36 -14.75 -15.12
N GLY A 169 1.84 -15.95 -15.49
CA GLY A 169 2.85 -16.10 -16.56
C GLY A 169 2.33 -15.75 -17.96
N ALA A 170 1.05 -16.03 -18.26
CA ALA A 170 0.43 -15.70 -19.54
C ALA A 170 -0.17 -14.28 -19.60
N GLY A 171 -0.30 -13.58 -18.46
CA GLY A 171 -1.02 -12.31 -18.38
C GLY A 171 -2.51 -12.43 -18.76
N SER A 172 -3.11 -13.59 -18.51
CA SER A 172 -4.51 -13.90 -18.85
C SER A 172 -5.40 -13.95 -17.61
N ALA A 173 -6.72 -13.84 -17.80
CA ALA A 173 -7.69 -13.91 -16.71
C ALA A 173 -8.28 -15.33 -16.58
N PRO A 174 -8.52 -15.84 -15.36
CA PRO A 174 -9.22 -17.10 -15.14
C PRO A 174 -10.68 -17.03 -15.56
N GLU A 175 -11.22 -18.17 -15.93
CA GLU A 175 -12.65 -18.34 -16.18
C GLU A 175 -13.45 -18.27 -14.87
N ASP A 176 -14.73 -17.90 -14.94
CA ASP A 176 -15.56 -17.74 -13.74
C ASP A 176 -15.72 -19.06 -12.96
N ALA A 177 -15.69 -20.21 -13.64
CA ALA A 177 -15.69 -21.54 -13.00
C ALA A 177 -14.36 -21.87 -12.31
N GLU A 178 -13.23 -21.42 -12.86
CA GLU A 178 -11.92 -21.56 -12.24
C GLU A 178 -11.83 -20.69 -10.97
N VAL A 179 -12.33 -19.45 -11.04
CA VAL A 179 -12.44 -18.58 -9.86
C VAL A 179 -13.32 -19.23 -8.79
N ALA A 180 -14.48 -19.79 -9.14
CA ALA A 180 -15.33 -20.49 -8.18
C ALA A 180 -14.60 -21.66 -7.47
N ARG A 181 -13.89 -22.51 -8.23
CA ARG A 181 -13.10 -23.61 -7.63
C ARG A 181 -11.97 -23.09 -6.75
N LEU A 182 -11.27 -22.04 -7.19
CA LEU A 182 -10.22 -21.38 -6.41
C LEU A 182 -10.77 -20.87 -5.08
N LEU A 183 -11.87 -20.11 -5.09
CA LEU A 183 -12.49 -19.55 -3.88
C LEU A 183 -12.91 -20.64 -2.89
N ARG A 184 -13.47 -21.76 -3.37
CA ARG A 184 -13.77 -22.92 -2.51
C ARG A 184 -12.50 -23.50 -1.90
N GLY A 185 -11.42 -23.59 -2.68
CA GLY A 185 -10.11 -24.08 -2.22
C GLY A 185 -9.47 -23.19 -1.17
N LEU A 186 -9.56 -21.86 -1.32
CA LEU A 186 -8.97 -20.87 -0.39
C LEU A 186 -9.57 -20.89 1.02
N LEU A 187 -10.67 -21.62 1.25
CA LEU A 187 -11.19 -21.90 2.59
C LEU A 187 -10.24 -22.80 3.41
N ASP A 188 -9.40 -23.60 2.74
CA ASP A 188 -8.36 -24.38 3.38
C ASP A 188 -7.02 -23.63 3.36
N ILE A 189 -6.38 -23.55 4.53
CA ILE A 189 -5.16 -22.78 4.74
C ILE A 189 -3.99 -23.27 3.87
N GLU A 190 -3.86 -24.57 3.64
CA GLU A 190 -2.74 -25.12 2.87
C GLU A 190 -2.93 -24.88 1.37
N VAL A 191 -4.19 -24.91 0.89
CA VAL A 191 -4.51 -24.57 -0.50
C VAL A 191 -4.27 -23.08 -0.76
N ARG A 192 -4.69 -22.21 0.18
CA ARG A 192 -4.35 -20.79 0.16
C ARG A 192 -2.83 -20.58 0.13
N ASP A 193 -2.11 -21.30 0.99
CA ASP A 193 -0.66 -21.15 1.08
C ASP A 193 0.09 -21.71 -0.13
N ALA A 194 -0.51 -22.67 -0.85
CA ALA A 194 -0.03 -23.11 -2.15
C ALA A 194 -0.27 -22.06 -3.25
N ALA A 195 -1.45 -21.41 -3.25
CA ALA A 195 -1.86 -20.47 -4.29
C ALA A 195 -0.96 -19.22 -4.40
N TRP A 196 -0.45 -18.71 -3.27
CA TRP A 196 0.46 -17.56 -3.25
C TRP A 196 1.95 -17.92 -3.20
N SER A 197 2.30 -19.20 -3.04
CA SER A 197 3.69 -19.67 -3.02
C SER A 197 4.54 -19.29 -4.25
N PRO A 198 3.99 -19.12 -5.47
CA PRO A 198 4.77 -18.68 -6.63
C PRO A 198 5.07 -17.19 -6.66
N LEU A 199 4.54 -16.41 -5.71
CA LEU A 199 4.66 -14.97 -5.73
C LEU A 199 6.09 -14.56 -5.37
N GLU A 200 6.78 -14.06 -6.38
CA GLU A 200 8.08 -13.44 -6.25
C GLU A 200 7.97 -11.94 -6.56
N ARG A 201 8.94 -11.15 -6.10
CA ARG A 201 8.95 -9.70 -6.38
C ARG A 201 8.92 -9.40 -7.88
N VAL A 202 9.63 -10.21 -8.67
CA VAL A 202 9.73 -10.06 -10.13
C VAL A 202 8.39 -10.29 -10.84
N SER A 203 7.50 -11.09 -10.26
CA SER A 203 6.16 -11.40 -10.80
C SER A 203 5.03 -10.68 -10.04
N ALA A 204 5.35 -9.82 -9.08
CA ALA A 204 4.37 -9.24 -8.17
C ALA A 204 3.31 -8.39 -8.91
N HIS A 205 3.65 -7.77 -10.03
CA HIS A 205 2.70 -6.98 -10.83
C HIS A 205 1.66 -7.88 -11.52
N GLU A 206 2.06 -9.03 -12.03
CA GLU A 206 1.18 -10.04 -12.63
C GLU A 206 0.26 -10.63 -11.58
N HIS A 207 0.77 -10.89 -10.37
CA HIS A 207 -0.04 -11.32 -9.23
C HIS A 207 -1.05 -10.25 -8.81
N VAL A 208 -0.67 -8.96 -8.78
CA VAL A 208 -1.62 -7.87 -8.51
C VAL A 208 -2.76 -7.90 -9.53
N ARG A 209 -2.47 -8.00 -10.83
CA ARG A 209 -3.51 -8.07 -11.86
C ARG A 209 -4.44 -9.28 -11.67
N PHE A 210 -3.87 -10.46 -11.43
CA PHE A 210 -4.62 -11.68 -11.21
C PHE A 210 -5.53 -11.57 -9.97
N TRP A 211 -4.98 -11.15 -8.82
CA TRP A 211 -5.75 -11.08 -7.57
C TRP A 211 -6.76 -9.94 -7.58
N THR A 212 -6.50 -8.81 -8.26
CA THR A 212 -7.51 -7.76 -8.48
C THR A 212 -8.70 -8.32 -9.24
N ASP A 213 -8.47 -9.07 -10.31
CA ASP A 213 -9.55 -9.70 -11.08
C ASP A 213 -10.35 -10.71 -10.23
N VAL A 214 -9.67 -11.56 -9.43
CA VAL A 214 -10.34 -12.48 -8.51
C VAL A 214 -11.17 -11.73 -7.46
N VAL A 215 -10.61 -10.71 -6.81
CA VAL A 215 -11.29 -9.89 -5.79
C VAL A 215 -12.58 -9.27 -6.33
N ARG A 216 -12.54 -8.71 -7.54
CA ARG A 216 -13.71 -8.08 -8.16
C ARG A 216 -14.84 -9.05 -8.48
N ARG A 217 -14.56 -10.35 -8.60
CA ARG A 217 -15.55 -11.41 -8.89
C ARG A 217 -15.98 -12.19 -7.65
N THR A 218 -15.38 -11.88 -6.49
CA THR A 218 -15.58 -12.65 -5.26
C THR A 218 -16.78 -12.13 -4.47
N PRO A 219 -17.76 -12.98 -4.11
CA PRO A 219 -18.84 -12.56 -3.22
C PRO A 219 -18.29 -12.30 -1.81
N VAL A 220 -18.87 -11.30 -1.12
CA VAL A 220 -18.38 -10.81 0.20
C VAL A 220 -18.04 -11.93 1.19
N PRO A 221 -18.85 -12.99 1.39
CA PRO A 221 -18.53 -14.05 2.37
C PRO A 221 -17.23 -14.82 2.10
N LEU A 222 -16.67 -14.77 0.88
CA LEU A 222 -15.45 -15.47 0.48
C LEU A 222 -14.28 -14.50 0.23
N LEU A 223 -14.46 -13.21 0.50
CA LEU A 223 -13.56 -12.15 0.05
C LEU A 223 -12.28 -12.02 0.88
N ALA A 224 -12.29 -12.41 2.16
CA ALA A 224 -11.17 -12.20 3.07
C ALA A 224 -9.84 -12.77 2.52
N ALA A 225 -9.83 -14.04 2.10
CA ALA A 225 -8.65 -14.70 1.56
C ALA A 225 -8.09 -14.03 0.29
N PRO A 226 -8.85 -13.88 -0.81
CA PRO A 226 -8.33 -13.26 -2.03
C PRO A 226 -7.96 -11.79 -1.85
N ALA A 227 -8.66 -11.05 -1.00
CA ALA A 227 -8.32 -9.65 -0.70
C ALA A 227 -7.00 -9.55 0.09
N ALA A 228 -6.77 -10.42 1.07
CA ALA A 228 -5.48 -10.49 1.78
C ALA A 228 -4.32 -10.90 0.86
N LEU A 229 -4.57 -11.81 -0.10
CA LEU A 229 -3.59 -12.21 -1.12
C LEU A 229 -3.26 -11.06 -2.09
N LEU A 230 -4.27 -10.29 -2.50
CA LEU A 230 -4.06 -9.05 -3.25
C LEU A 230 -3.24 -8.04 -2.43
N ALA A 231 -3.54 -7.87 -1.14
CA ALA A 231 -2.82 -6.95 -0.28
C ALA A 231 -1.33 -7.31 -0.20
N PHE A 232 -1.02 -8.60 -0.02
CA PHE A 232 0.36 -9.09 -0.02
C PHE A 232 1.05 -8.87 -1.37
N ALA A 233 0.39 -9.17 -2.49
CA ALA A 233 0.94 -8.95 -3.82
C ALA A 233 1.22 -7.46 -4.09
N ALA A 234 0.29 -6.58 -3.70
CA ALA A 234 0.43 -5.15 -3.81
C ALA A 234 1.59 -4.64 -2.95
N TRP A 235 1.74 -5.13 -1.71
CA TRP A 235 2.88 -4.79 -0.86
C TRP A 235 4.22 -5.22 -1.48
N GLN A 236 4.32 -6.46 -2.00
CA GLN A 236 5.51 -6.96 -2.69
C GLN A 236 5.86 -6.17 -3.95
N ALA A 237 4.85 -5.66 -4.67
CA ALA A 237 5.01 -4.79 -5.84
C ALA A 237 5.31 -3.32 -5.49
N GLY A 238 5.31 -2.94 -4.20
CA GLY A 238 5.50 -1.56 -3.75
C GLY A 238 4.26 -0.66 -3.83
N HIS A 239 3.07 -1.24 -4.08
CA HIS A 239 1.79 -0.55 -4.17
C HIS A 239 1.09 -0.46 -2.80
N GLY A 240 1.72 0.23 -1.84
CA GLY A 240 1.22 0.29 -0.45
C GLY A 240 -0.21 0.82 -0.31
N ALA A 241 -0.63 1.79 -1.13
CA ALA A 241 -2.01 2.29 -1.11
C ALA A 241 -3.02 1.23 -1.57
N LEU A 242 -2.68 0.44 -2.60
CA LEU A 242 -3.51 -0.65 -3.08
C LEU A 242 -3.57 -1.77 -2.05
N ALA A 243 -2.45 -2.03 -1.36
CA ALA A 243 -2.40 -3.00 -0.28
C ALA A 243 -3.38 -2.63 0.84
N TRP A 244 -3.41 -1.37 1.29
CA TRP A 244 -4.39 -0.89 2.26
C TRP A 244 -5.83 -0.97 1.75
N CYS A 245 -6.11 -0.58 0.50
CA CYS A 245 -7.44 -0.76 -0.07
C CYS A 245 -7.87 -2.23 -0.09
N ALA A 246 -6.97 -3.16 -0.40
CA ALA A 246 -7.27 -4.59 -0.38
C ALA A 246 -7.47 -5.12 1.05
N LEU A 247 -6.76 -4.59 2.05
CA LEU A 247 -7.03 -4.90 3.45
C LEU A 247 -8.41 -4.42 3.90
N ASP A 248 -8.82 -3.21 3.49
CA ASP A 248 -10.17 -2.70 3.75
C ASP A 248 -11.23 -3.66 3.16
N ARG A 249 -11.02 -4.14 1.92
CA ARG A 249 -11.90 -5.15 1.29
C ARG A 249 -11.90 -6.49 2.02
N SER A 250 -10.76 -6.92 2.57
CA SER A 250 -10.69 -8.15 3.37
C SER A 250 -11.51 -8.03 4.66
N ALA A 251 -11.40 -6.89 5.33
CA ALA A 251 -12.07 -6.61 6.60
C ALA A 251 -13.60 -6.55 6.46
N GLU A 252 -14.14 -6.21 5.28
CA GLU A 252 -15.58 -6.28 5.01
C GLU A 252 -16.15 -7.71 5.14
N ALA A 253 -15.32 -8.73 4.95
CA ALA A 253 -15.72 -10.13 5.07
C ALA A 253 -15.34 -10.74 6.42
N ASP A 254 -14.14 -10.43 6.92
CA ASP A 254 -13.60 -10.90 8.19
C ASP A 254 -12.53 -9.91 8.69
N GLU A 255 -12.86 -9.15 9.74
CA GLU A 255 -11.98 -8.15 10.34
C GLU A 255 -10.74 -8.76 11.00
N ASP A 256 -10.83 -10.02 11.44
CA ASP A 256 -9.77 -10.74 12.16
C ASP A 256 -9.01 -11.72 11.25
N TYR A 257 -9.16 -11.59 9.92
CA TYR A 257 -8.53 -12.53 8.99
C TYR A 257 -7.00 -12.54 9.13
N SER A 258 -6.48 -13.65 9.65
CA SER A 258 -5.08 -13.78 10.08
C SER A 258 -4.03 -13.28 9.07
N LEU A 259 -4.20 -13.58 7.78
CA LEU A 259 -3.26 -13.13 6.75
C LEU A 259 -3.33 -11.62 6.53
N ALA A 260 -4.53 -11.03 6.56
CA ALA A 260 -4.71 -9.59 6.43
C ALA A 260 -4.01 -8.86 7.58
N ALA A 261 -4.15 -9.35 8.81
CA ALA A 261 -3.47 -8.81 9.99
C ALA A 261 -1.93 -8.88 9.87
N LEU A 262 -1.39 -9.97 9.32
CA LEU A 262 0.06 -10.10 9.09
C LEU A 262 0.58 -9.08 8.06
N VAL A 263 -0.16 -8.87 6.97
CA VAL A 263 0.19 -7.89 5.93
C VAL A 263 0.07 -6.46 6.48
N ALA A 264 -0.97 -6.16 7.25
CA ALA A 264 -1.15 -4.86 7.91
C ALA A 264 0.04 -4.53 8.83
N GLN A 265 0.48 -5.49 9.67
CA GLN A 265 1.64 -5.32 10.52
C GLN A 265 2.94 -5.04 9.73
N ALA A 266 3.11 -5.68 8.57
CA ALA A 266 4.26 -5.44 7.70
C ALA A 266 4.24 -4.02 7.12
N LEU A 267 3.06 -3.53 6.71
CA LEU A 267 2.85 -2.18 6.20
C LEU A 267 3.07 -1.11 7.27
N GLU A 268 2.49 -1.29 8.47
CA GLU A 268 2.61 -0.34 9.60
C GLU A 268 4.04 -0.18 10.08
N ARG A 269 4.80 -1.28 10.13
CA ARG A 269 6.20 -1.28 10.58
C ARG A 269 7.17 -0.84 9.48
N ALA A 270 6.67 -0.43 8.32
CA ALA A 270 7.45 -0.08 7.14
C ALA A 270 8.52 -1.12 6.81
N VAL A 271 8.21 -2.41 7.02
CA VAL A 271 9.17 -3.49 6.74
C VAL A 271 9.43 -3.46 5.24
N PRO A 272 10.69 -3.23 4.81
CA PRO A 272 11.03 -3.27 3.40
C PRO A 272 10.77 -4.70 2.91
N PRO A 273 10.03 -4.92 1.80
CA PRO A 273 9.69 -6.27 1.38
C PRO A 273 10.93 -7.14 1.07
N GLU A 274 12.12 -6.54 0.98
CA GLU A 274 13.44 -7.19 0.89
C GLU A 274 13.71 -8.06 2.14
N ALA A 275 13.22 -7.67 3.31
CA ALA A 275 13.40 -8.41 4.57
C ALA A 275 12.60 -9.73 4.61
N TRP A 276 11.62 -9.92 3.72
CA TRP A 276 10.87 -11.18 3.63
C TRP A 276 11.67 -12.30 2.95
N GLN A 277 12.49 -11.95 1.94
CA GLN A 277 13.32 -12.92 1.24
C GLN A 277 14.48 -13.44 2.11
N GLU A 278 15.05 -12.60 2.98
CA GLU A 278 16.10 -13.02 3.92
C GLU A 278 15.61 -14.04 4.96
N ARG A 279 14.31 -14.07 5.25
CA ARG A 279 13.69 -15.02 6.20
C ARG A 279 13.21 -16.33 5.56
N ALA A 280 12.94 -16.34 4.26
CA ALA A 280 12.55 -17.55 3.53
C ALA A 280 13.76 -18.42 3.13
N CYS A 281 14.98 -17.86 3.17
CA CYS A 281 16.24 -18.56 2.91
C CYS A 281 17.05 -18.86 4.19
N GLY A 282 16.45 -18.72 5.37
CA GLY A 282 17.07 -18.99 6.68
C GLY A 282 16.50 -20.22 7.38
#